data_AF-A0A420FAG3-F1
#
_entry.id   AF-A0A420FAG3-F1
#
_cell.length_a   1.000
_cell.length_b   1.000
_cell.length_c   1.000
_cell.angle_alpha   90.00
_cell.angle_beta   90.00
_cell.angle_gamma   90.00
#
_symmetry.space_group_name_H-M   'P 1'
#
loop_
_entity.id
_entity.type
_entity.pdbx_description
1 polymer ?
#
loop_
_entity_poly.entity_id
_entity_poly.type
_entity_poly.pdbx_seq_one_letter_code
_entity_poly.pdbx_strand_id
1 'polypeptide(L)'
;MKVVVYNVRSFEKEFWALANAKQHDLTLISNGLNAETQNYARGKDAVVISVSDILDESMLLNLKGLGINKIMTRSKDTAHIDLVKAGDLHIQIANAPFEDQSPKGLAEQTVRNLNLWGLEKCVGKACCCLNDCAKKIK
;
A
#
# COMPACT_ATOMS: atom_id res chain seq x y z
N MET A 1 -3.90 -3.59 -11.80
CA MET A 1 -2.81 -4.13 -10.94
C MET A 1 -3.36 -5.19 -10.00
N LYS A 2 -2.54 -6.16 -9.63
CA LYS A 2 -2.83 -7.15 -8.58
C LYS A 2 -2.38 -6.59 -7.23
N VAL A 3 -3.29 -6.53 -6.27
CA VAL A 3 -3.02 -5.90 -4.96
C VAL A 3 -3.56 -6.78 -3.86
N VAL A 4 -2.80 -6.93 -2.78
CA VAL A 4 -3.31 -7.52 -1.53
C VAL A 4 -3.54 -6.41 -0.50
N VAL A 5 -4.68 -6.46 0.18
CA VAL A 5 -5.06 -5.51 1.24
C VAL A 5 -5.23 -6.29 2.54
N TYR A 6 -4.42 -5.96 3.54
CA TYR A 6 -4.45 -6.59 4.87
C TYR A 6 -5.36 -5.84 5.85
N ASN A 7 -5.71 -6.50 6.95
CA ASN A 7 -6.57 -5.97 8.01
C ASN A 7 -7.92 -5.42 7.51
N VAL A 8 -8.57 -6.13 6.57
CA VAL A 8 -9.88 -5.72 6.03
C VAL A 8 -11.01 -6.34 6.84
N ARG A 9 -11.80 -5.51 7.52
CA ARG A 9 -12.99 -5.97 8.25
C ARG A 9 -14.14 -6.26 7.28
N SER A 10 -15.06 -7.14 7.68
CA SER A 10 -16.16 -7.58 6.81
C SER A 10 -17.01 -6.44 6.27
N PHE A 11 -17.29 -5.41 7.07
CA PHE A 11 -18.08 -4.25 6.64
C PHE A 11 -17.33 -3.33 5.66
N GLU A 12 -15.99 -3.39 5.59
CA GLU A 12 -15.19 -2.56 4.68
C GLU A 12 -15.21 -3.09 3.24
N LYS A 13 -15.59 -4.36 3.04
CA LYS A 13 -15.55 -5.01 1.72
C LYS A 13 -16.38 -4.27 0.67
N GLU A 14 -17.53 -3.73 1.07
CA GLU A 14 -18.38 -2.95 0.18
C GLU A 14 -17.70 -1.65 -0.25
N PHE A 15 -17.06 -0.93 0.68
CA PHE A 15 -16.32 0.30 0.36
C PHE A 15 -15.17 0.04 -0.60
N TRP A 16 -14.43 -1.06 -0.41
CA TRP A 16 -13.39 -1.48 -1.35
C TRP A 16 -13.94 -1.79 -2.73
N ALA A 17 -15.06 -2.52 -2.81
CA ALA A 17 -15.67 -2.86 -4.09
C ALA A 17 -16.14 -1.61 -4.85
N LEU A 18 -16.81 -0.68 -4.15
CA LEU A 18 -17.30 0.57 -4.72
C LEU A 18 -16.15 1.49 -5.16
N ALA A 19 -15.15 1.69 -4.31
CA ALA A 19 -13.99 2.51 -4.64
C ALA A 19 -13.21 1.93 -5.83
N ASN A 20 -12.98 0.61 -5.84
CA ASN A 20 -12.18 -0.05 -6.87
C ASN A 20 -12.83 -0.05 -8.26
N ALA A 21 -14.16 -0.11 -8.34
CA ALA A 21 -14.89 -0.12 -9.62
C ALA A 21 -14.31 -1.10 -10.67
N LYS A 22 -13.82 -2.26 -10.20
CA LYS A 22 -13.15 -3.32 -11.01
C LYS A 22 -11.88 -2.89 -11.76
N GLN A 23 -11.22 -1.80 -11.35
CA GLN A 23 -9.97 -1.32 -11.97
C GLN A 23 -8.75 -2.17 -11.59
N HIS A 24 -8.72 -2.68 -10.36
CA HIS A 24 -7.64 -3.53 -9.84
C HIS A 24 -8.16 -4.90 -9.40
N ASP A 25 -7.27 -5.91 -9.45
CA ASP A 25 -7.49 -7.23 -8.87
C ASP A 25 -7.11 -7.17 -7.38
N LEU A 26 -8.10 -6.89 -6.53
CA LEU A 26 -7.92 -6.76 -5.09
C LEU A 26 -8.16 -8.09 -4.38
N THR A 27 -7.17 -8.54 -3.62
CA THR A 27 -7.30 -9.64 -2.65
C THR A 27 -7.41 -9.05 -1.25
N LEU A 28 -8.60 -9.12 -0.66
CA LEU A 28 -8.88 -8.57 0.68
C LEU A 28 -8.66 -9.67 1.73
N ILE A 29 -7.72 -9.43 2.66
CA ILE A 29 -7.33 -10.34 3.72
C ILE A 29 -7.74 -9.74 5.07
N SER A 30 -8.45 -10.51 5.90
CA SER A 30 -8.89 -10.06 7.22
C SER A 30 -7.76 -9.97 8.23
N ASN A 31 -6.71 -10.78 8.05
CA ASN A 31 -5.55 -10.82 8.95
C ASN A 31 -4.57 -9.68 8.64
N GLY A 32 -3.79 -9.28 9.64
CA GLY A 32 -2.66 -8.36 9.45
C GLY A 32 -1.48 -9.00 8.72
N LEU A 33 -0.56 -8.15 8.28
CA LEU A 33 0.68 -8.57 7.66
C LEU A 33 1.69 -9.01 8.74
N ASN A 34 2.13 -10.25 8.67
CA ASN A 34 3.14 -10.83 9.55
C ASN A 34 3.88 -11.98 8.83
N ALA A 35 4.78 -12.67 9.54
CA ALA A 35 5.59 -13.75 8.97
C ALA A 35 4.76 -14.92 8.36
N GLU A 36 3.55 -15.16 8.86
CA GLU A 36 2.66 -16.22 8.37
C GLU A 36 1.86 -15.75 7.14
N THR A 37 1.44 -14.48 7.13
CA THR A 37 0.53 -13.93 6.12
C THR A 37 1.24 -13.18 4.98
N GLN A 38 2.54 -12.91 5.09
CA GLN A 38 3.33 -12.26 4.04
C GLN A 38 3.28 -12.99 2.69
N ASN A 39 3.07 -14.31 2.69
CA ASN A 39 2.99 -15.12 1.48
C ASN A 39 1.83 -14.73 0.55
N TYR A 40 0.76 -14.09 1.07
CA TYR A 40 -0.35 -13.59 0.24
C TYR A 40 0.07 -12.44 -0.69
N ALA A 41 1.21 -11.80 -0.43
CA ALA A 41 1.79 -10.79 -1.31
C ALA A 41 2.48 -11.40 -2.55
N ARG A 42 2.76 -12.70 -2.58
CA ARG A 42 3.46 -13.34 -3.70
C ARG A 42 2.68 -13.15 -5.01
N GLY A 43 3.37 -12.64 -6.03
CA GLY A 43 2.78 -12.41 -7.36
C GLY A 43 1.81 -11.21 -7.42
N LYS A 44 1.83 -10.33 -6.41
CA LYS A 44 1.11 -9.06 -6.41
C LYS A 44 2.04 -7.92 -6.83
N ASP A 45 1.47 -6.87 -7.39
CA ASP A 45 2.20 -5.65 -7.78
C ASP A 45 2.36 -4.70 -6.60
N ALA A 46 1.40 -4.70 -5.67
CA ALA A 46 1.38 -3.83 -4.51
C ALA A 46 0.76 -4.49 -3.26
N VAL A 47 1.16 -3.98 -2.09
CA VAL A 47 0.62 -4.36 -0.78
C VAL A 47 -0.01 -3.13 -0.11
N VAL A 48 -1.19 -3.31 0.48
CA VAL A 48 -1.86 -2.29 1.30
C VAL A 48 -1.94 -2.76 2.75
N ILE A 49 -1.44 -1.94 3.67
CA ILE A 49 -1.32 -2.24 5.10
C ILE A 49 -2.10 -1.24 5.95
N SER A 50 -2.21 -1.53 7.25
CA SER A 50 -2.76 -0.63 8.27
C SER A 50 -1.67 -0.17 9.25
N VAL A 51 -2.00 0.78 10.13
CA VAL A 51 -1.12 1.23 11.21
C VAL A 51 -0.67 0.13 12.17
N SER A 52 -1.39 -0.99 12.21
CA SER A 52 -1.07 -2.12 13.09
C SER A 52 -0.02 -3.07 12.51
N ASP A 53 0.32 -2.90 11.24
CA ASP A 53 1.28 -3.76 10.53
C ASP A 53 2.67 -3.12 10.58
N ILE A 54 3.66 -3.81 11.14
CA ILE A 54 5.02 -3.29 11.30
C ILE A 54 5.86 -3.68 10.09
N LEU A 55 6.42 -2.68 9.41
CA LEU A 55 7.33 -2.83 8.27
C LEU A 55 8.72 -2.41 8.69
N ASP A 56 9.33 -3.25 9.51
CA ASP A 56 10.75 -3.18 9.82
C ASP A 56 11.62 -3.66 8.66
N GLU A 57 12.94 -3.59 8.83
CA GLU A 57 13.91 -4.02 7.83
C GLU A 57 13.67 -5.47 7.36
N SER A 58 13.37 -6.39 8.28
CA SER A 58 13.15 -7.81 7.98
C SER A 58 11.91 -8.00 7.10
N MET A 59 10.79 -7.37 7.46
CA MET A 59 9.55 -7.44 6.70
C MET A 59 9.73 -6.83 5.30
N LEU A 60 10.41 -5.68 5.20
CA LEU A 60 10.67 -5.03 3.91
C LEU A 60 11.55 -5.90 2.99
N LEU A 61 12.58 -6.55 3.53
CA LEU A 61 13.42 -7.50 2.78
C LEU A 61 12.61 -8.71 2.29
N ASN A 62 11.74 -9.26 3.14
CA ASN A 62 10.89 -10.38 2.77
C ASN A 62 9.92 -10.00 1.65
N LEU A 63 9.22 -8.87 1.78
CA LEU A 63 8.32 -8.36 0.75
C LEU A 63 9.07 -8.09 -0.57
N LYS A 64 10.29 -7.54 -0.51
CA LYS A 64 11.14 -7.35 -1.69
C LYS A 64 11.47 -8.68 -2.35
N GLY A 65 11.82 -9.70 -1.57
CA GLY A 65 12.07 -11.07 -2.05
C GLY A 65 10.85 -11.72 -2.70
N LEU A 66 9.64 -11.31 -2.30
CA LEU A 66 8.38 -11.73 -2.94
C LEU A 66 8.03 -10.94 -4.22
N GLY A 67 8.88 -9.96 -4.60
CA GLY A 67 8.69 -9.13 -5.79
C GLY A 67 7.88 -7.85 -5.56
N ILE A 68 7.58 -7.49 -4.29
CA ILE A 68 6.82 -6.28 -3.98
C ILE A 68 7.71 -5.05 -4.10
N ASN A 69 7.24 -4.09 -4.91
CA ASN A 69 7.93 -2.82 -5.13
C ASN A 69 7.08 -1.60 -4.78
N LYS A 70 5.81 -1.81 -4.40
CA LYS A 70 4.86 -0.74 -4.07
C LYS A 70 4.11 -1.12 -2.80
N ILE A 71 4.16 -0.27 -1.78
CA ILE A 71 3.47 -0.48 -0.51
C ILE A 71 2.71 0.79 -0.15
N MET A 72 1.47 0.63 0.29
CA MET A 72 0.65 1.74 0.77
C MET A 72 0.12 1.47 2.17
N THR A 73 0.20 2.47 3.05
CA THR A 73 -0.50 2.44 4.35
C THR A 73 -1.83 3.18 4.28
N ARG A 74 -2.87 2.60 4.88
CA ARG A 74 -4.22 3.18 4.97
C ARG A 74 -4.35 4.15 6.14
N SER A 75 -3.37 5.02 6.29
CA SER A 75 -3.34 6.02 7.36
C SER A 75 -2.48 7.20 6.97
N LYS A 76 -2.59 8.30 7.72
CA LYS A 76 -1.66 9.43 7.60
C LYS A 76 -0.26 9.07 8.13
N ASP A 77 -0.22 8.26 9.17
CA ASP A 77 1.01 7.90 9.88
C ASP A 77 1.86 6.89 9.09
N THR A 78 3.17 7.03 9.20
CA THR A 78 4.17 6.14 8.58
C THR A 78 5.22 5.69 9.58
N ALA A 79 5.06 5.95 10.88
CA ALA A 79 6.04 5.58 11.91
C ALA A 79 6.26 4.06 12.04
N HIS A 80 5.28 3.26 11.61
CA HIS A 80 5.35 1.80 11.54
C HIS A 80 6.14 1.27 10.33
N ILE A 81 6.73 2.14 9.51
CA ILE A 81 7.45 1.78 8.29
C ILE A 81 8.87 2.34 8.36
N ASP A 82 9.87 1.48 8.18
CA ASP A 82 11.24 1.92 7.96
C ASP A 82 11.38 2.52 6.55
N LEU A 83 11.12 3.83 6.44
CA LEU A 83 11.18 4.58 5.19
C LEU A 83 12.60 4.65 4.61
N VAL A 84 13.63 4.60 5.45
CA VAL A 84 15.03 4.63 5.00
C VAL A 84 15.33 3.34 4.28
N LYS A 85 15.05 2.20 4.92
CA LYS A 85 15.24 0.89 4.30
C LYS A 85 14.37 0.69 3.07
N ALA A 86 13.12 1.17 3.09
CA ALA A 86 12.26 1.14 1.91
C ALA A 86 12.89 1.92 0.74
N GLY A 87 13.52 3.07 1.02
CA GLY A 87 14.28 3.85 0.06
C GLY A 87 15.47 3.09 -0.54
N ASP A 88 16.26 2.42 0.31
CA ASP A 88 17.43 1.62 -0.10
C ASP A 88 17.03 0.41 -0.96
N LEU A 89 15.87 -0.19 -0.66
CA LEU A 89 15.30 -1.30 -1.42
C LEU A 89 14.54 -0.87 -2.68
N HIS A 90 14.50 0.43 -2.97
CA HIS A 90 13.72 1.02 -4.06
C HIS A 90 12.23 0.60 -4.03
N ILE A 91 11.65 0.53 -2.84
CA ILE A 91 10.22 0.27 -2.64
C ILE A 91 9.50 1.61 -2.59
N GLN A 92 8.49 1.79 -3.43
CA GLN A 92 7.65 2.98 -3.43
C GLN A 92 6.66 2.92 -2.27
N ILE A 93 6.69 3.93 -1.39
CA ILE A 93 5.78 4.04 -0.25
C ILE A 93 4.76 5.17 -0.48
N ALA A 94 3.49 4.89 -0.18
CA ALA A 94 2.44 5.88 -0.14
C ALA A 94 1.61 5.80 1.15
N ASN A 95 1.03 6.92 1.58
CA ASN A 95 0.08 6.99 2.70
C ASN A 95 -1.30 7.48 2.25
N ALA A 96 -2.24 7.61 3.19
CA ALA A 96 -3.57 8.18 2.98
C ALA A 96 -3.66 9.56 3.67
N PRO A 97 -3.17 10.65 3.03
CA PRO A 97 -2.91 11.92 3.70
C PRO A 97 -4.16 12.80 3.88
N PHE A 98 -5.28 12.50 3.22
CA PHE A 98 -6.45 13.39 3.21
C PHE A 98 -7.30 13.25 4.48
N GLU A 99 -8.12 14.27 4.76
CA GLU A 99 -8.85 14.38 6.04
C GLU A 99 -9.84 13.25 6.30
N ASP A 100 -10.46 12.67 5.26
CA ASP A 100 -11.39 11.57 5.43
C ASP A 100 -10.65 10.25 5.73
N GLN A 101 -10.47 9.98 7.03
CA GLN A 101 -9.92 8.74 7.57
C GLN A 101 -11.00 7.70 7.88
N SER A 102 -12.24 7.89 7.41
CA SER A 102 -13.28 6.86 7.50
C SER A 102 -12.89 5.64 6.65
N PRO A 103 -13.45 4.45 6.93
CA PRO A 103 -13.16 3.26 6.12
C PRO A 103 -13.46 3.43 4.63
N LYS A 104 -14.51 4.21 4.31
CA LYS A 104 -14.83 4.59 2.94
C LYS A 104 -13.76 5.52 2.34
N GLY A 105 -13.43 6.60 3.04
CA GLY A 105 -12.42 7.56 2.60
C GLY A 105 -11.05 6.91 2.38
N LEU A 106 -10.62 6.03 3.28
CA LEU A 106 -9.37 5.29 3.15
C LEU A 106 -9.36 4.36 1.93
N ALA A 107 -10.47 3.68 1.64
CA ALA A 107 -10.61 2.87 0.44
C ALA A 107 -10.52 3.72 -0.85
N GLU A 108 -11.22 4.86 -0.90
CA GLU A 108 -11.20 5.79 -2.03
C GLU A 108 -9.81 6.39 -2.26
N GLN A 109 -9.15 6.85 -1.20
CA GLN A 109 -7.77 7.35 -1.26
C GLN A 109 -6.79 6.28 -1.74
N THR A 110 -6.95 5.05 -1.25
CA THR A 110 -6.09 3.93 -1.65
C THR A 110 -6.27 3.61 -3.12
N VAL A 111 -7.50 3.43 -3.59
CA VAL A 111 -7.76 3.14 -5.00
C VAL A 111 -7.28 4.28 -5.90
N ARG A 112 -7.46 5.54 -5.51
CA ARG A 112 -6.91 6.68 -6.25
C ARG A 112 -5.39 6.57 -6.44
N ASN A 113 -4.66 6.20 -5.39
CA ASN A 113 -3.20 6.03 -5.46
C ASN A 113 -2.82 4.81 -6.33
N LEU A 114 -3.56 3.70 -6.22
CA LEU A 114 -3.38 2.53 -7.07
C LEU A 114 -3.61 2.86 -8.56
N ASN A 115 -4.64 3.64 -8.87
CA ASN A 115 -4.93 4.11 -10.23
C ASN A 115 -3.75 4.91 -10.78
N LEU A 116 -3.19 5.84 -10.00
CA LEU A 116 -2.03 6.62 -10.40
C LEU A 116 -0.82 5.73 -10.67
N TRP A 117 -0.53 4.76 -9.80
CA TRP A 117 0.54 3.79 -10.01
C TRP A 117 0.31 2.87 -11.20
N GLY A 118 -0.94 2.50 -11.50
CA GLY A 118 -1.31 1.73 -12.68
C GLY A 118 -1.11 2.49 -13.98
N LEU A 119 -1.29 3.82 -13.93
CA LEU A 119 -0.98 4.75 -15.02
C LEU A 119 0.49 5.22 -15.01
N GLU A 120 1.35 4.58 -14.21
CA GLU A 120 2.76 4.93 -14.09
C GLU A 120 3.05 6.35 -13.58
N LYS A 121 2.09 6.99 -12.91
CA LYS A 121 2.19 8.34 -12.34
C LYS A 121 2.57 8.33 -10.87
N CYS A 122 3.09 9.47 -10.39
CA CYS A 122 3.35 9.70 -8.96
C CYS A 122 2.04 9.94 -8.19
N VAL A 123 1.98 9.49 -6.94
CA VAL A 123 0.82 9.66 -6.03
C VAL A 123 0.73 11.07 -5.41
N GLY A 124 1.72 11.93 -5.65
CA GLY A 124 1.73 13.33 -5.23
C GLY A 124 1.86 13.47 -3.72
N LYS A 125 0.91 14.18 -3.08
CA LYS A 125 0.90 14.43 -1.61
C LYS A 125 0.91 13.16 -0.76
N ALA A 126 0.50 12.03 -1.32
CA ALA A 126 0.52 10.74 -0.65
C ALA A 126 1.90 10.05 -0.70
N CYS A 127 2.89 10.59 -1.42
CA CYS A 127 4.20 9.95 -1.58
C CYS A 127 5.02 10.08 -0.30
N CYS A 128 5.58 8.97 0.17
CA CYS A 128 6.45 8.92 1.35
C CYS A 128 7.86 8.41 1.02
N CYS A 129 8.25 8.41 -0.26
CA CYS A 129 9.58 7.98 -0.67
C CYS A 129 10.63 9.00 -0.22
N LEU A 130 11.67 8.57 0.52
CA LEU A 130 12.76 9.43 0.97
C LEU A 130 13.80 9.71 -0.13
N ASN A 131 14.04 8.74 -1.00
CA ASN A 131 14.97 8.89 -2.12
C ASN A 131 14.29 9.56 -3.31
N ASP A 132 15.07 10.35 -4.06
CA ASP A 132 14.60 11.08 -5.24
C ASP A 132 13.94 10.10 -6.22
N CYS A 133 12.61 10.11 -6.25
CA CYS A 133 11.86 9.24 -7.13
C CYS A 133 12.23 9.62 -8.57
N ALA A 134 12.74 8.67 -9.36
CA ALA A 134 13.18 8.89 -10.74
C ALA A 134 12.10 9.49 -11.67
N LYS A 135 10.83 9.51 -11.20
CA LYS A 135 9.69 10.20 -11.81
C LYS A 135 9.44 11.59 -11.20
N LYS A 136 10.49 12.36 -10.90
CA LYS A 136 10.40 13.83 -10.93
C LYS A 136 10.11 14.20 -12.40
N ILE A 137 8.84 14.15 -12.76
CA ILE A 137 8.34 14.49 -14.10
C ILE A 137 8.83 15.92 -14.38
N LYS A 138 9.69 16.04 -15.40
CA LYS A 138 10.02 17.28 -16.09
C LYS A 138 8.76 17.87 -16.73
#